data_AF-A0A951J2L7-F1
#
_entry.id   AF-A0A951J2L7-F1
#
_cell.length_a   1.000
_cell.length_b   1.000
_cell.length_c   1.000
_cell.angle_alpha   90.00
_cell.angle_beta   90.00
_cell.angle_gamma   90.00
#
_symmetry.space_group_name_H-M   'P 1'
#
loop_
_entity.id
_entity.type
_entity.pdbx_description
1 polymer ?
#
loop_
_entity_poly.entity_id
_entity_poly.type
_entity_poly.pdbx_seq_one_letter_code
_entity_poly.pdbx_strand_id
1 'polypeptide(L)'
;MEKESQIAPNLLAEKVRNCSNPYILFQLEKILERDSALKDMAKITEAFPMLLEDTAPRDMRILKNQCPPKSTHLAKYENFMTPIMYGLGLLMLVLAAALINLLAHEGENISVAIFQSKVAWIYLAGWGIFMLEFFVMNFLRKKSPQKVDKGVFLGRIQSLLFPPVRMGARHLYDPDFQWIPFLGWSYRNEGMLRHLKEKFSIPMIVIALLIIPVLVIEWKFYEEVEAYLNTDLSFVLDLAQAFIWLAFAFEFILMVSLSREKIDYVQKNWIDLLIILLPFIAFVRTMRIIKVARLSQLARGYKLRGLLMKARQGLFFAGFFYRILTLKNYQMKSLKKKLEKNLKERETIEEEIMELYRIISKDQKG
;
A
#
# COMPACT_ATOMS: atom_id res chain seq x y z
N MET A 1 19.97 30.52 -35.62
CA MET A 1 19.91 29.23 -34.89
C MET A 1 20.38 28.09 -35.78
N GLU A 2 21.55 28.20 -36.40
CA GLU A 2 22.01 27.25 -37.44
C GLU A 2 23.39 26.64 -37.13
N LYS A 3 24.00 27.00 -35.99
CA LYS A 3 25.33 26.52 -35.56
C LYS A 3 25.33 25.47 -34.46
N GLU A 4 24.21 25.20 -33.78
CA GLU A 4 24.16 24.21 -32.69
C GLU A 4 23.90 22.76 -33.16
N SER A 5 23.41 22.55 -34.38
CA SER A 5 23.08 21.20 -34.90
C SER A 5 24.32 20.38 -35.33
N GLN A 6 25.41 21.03 -35.74
CA GLN A 6 26.63 20.34 -36.21
C GLN A 6 27.62 19.94 -35.11
N ILE A 7 27.43 20.42 -33.86
CA ILE A 7 28.35 20.14 -32.74
C ILE A 7 28.04 18.79 -32.06
N ALA A 8 26.78 18.33 -32.12
CA ALA A 8 26.32 17.11 -31.46
C ALA A 8 26.92 15.77 -31.98
N PRO A 9 27.07 15.52 -33.31
CA PRO A 9 27.48 14.20 -33.80
C PRO A 9 28.95 13.86 -33.46
N ASN A 10 29.85 14.86 -33.47
CA ASN A 10 31.26 14.65 -33.16
C ASN A 10 31.49 14.36 -31.67
N LEU A 11 30.76 15.07 -30.79
CA LEU A 11 30.82 14.84 -29.34
C LEU A 11 30.27 13.48 -28.94
N LEU A 12 29.21 13.01 -29.62
CA LEU A 12 28.61 11.71 -29.38
C LEU A 12 29.55 10.59 -29.85
N ALA A 13 30.14 10.73 -31.04
CA ALA A 13 31.12 9.79 -31.58
C ALA A 13 32.40 9.69 -30.71
N GLU A 14 32.84 10.79 -30.10
CA GLU A 14 33.97 10.81 -29.17
C GLU A 14 33.63 10.12 -27.83
N LYS A 15 32.43 10.36 -27.28
CA LYS A 15 31.94 9.67 -26.07
C LYS A 15 31.73 8.17 -26.27
N VAL A 16 31.30 7.75 -27.46
CA VAL A 16 31.17 6.33 -27.81
C VAL A 16 32.54 5.66 -27.91
N ARG A 17 33.53 6.31 -28.53
CA ARG A 17 34.92 5.80 -28.58
C ARG A 17 35.57 5.67 -27.21
N ASN A 18 35.24 6.56 -26.29
CA ASN A 18 35.73 6.53 -24.91
C ASN A 18 34.88 5.67 -23.96
N CYS A 19 33.81 5.02 -24.46
CA CYS A 19 32.94 4.18 -23.65
C CYS A 19 33.54 2.78 -23.46
N SER A 20 33.99 2.48 -22.24
CA SER A 20 34.52 1.17 -21.84
C SER A 20 33.47 0.21 -21.28
N ASN A 21 32.19 0.60 -21.29
CA ASN A 21 31.10 -0.25 -20.80
C ASN A 21 30.57 -1.16 -21.94
N PRO A 22 30.84 -2.48 -21.90
CA PRO A 22 30.48 -3.41 -22.97
C PRO A 22 28.96 -3.52 -23.20
N TYR A 23 28.15 -3.24 -22.18
CA TYR A 23 26.69 -3.26 -22.31
C TYR A 23 26.15 -2.08 -23.14
N ILE A 24 26.75 -0.89 -22.98
CA ILE A 24 26.37 0.30 -23.74
C ILE A 24 26.79 0.15 -25.21
N LEU A 25 27.97 -0.43 -25.46
CA LEU A 25 28.44 -0.73 -26.81
C LEU A 25 27.53 -1.74 -27.52
N PHE A 26 27.11 -2.81 -26.84
CA PHE A 26 26.16 -3.79 -27.38
C PHE A 26 24.78 -3.17 -27.68
N GLN A 27 24.28 -2.27 -26.82
CA GLN A 27 23.05 -1.54 -27.11
C GLN A 27 23.20 -0.62 -28.33
N LEU A 28 24.33 0.06 -28.46
CA LEU A 28 24.64 0.90 -29.61
C LEU A 28 24.73 0.09 -30.90
N GLU A 29 25.39 -1.07 -30.87
CA GLU A 29 25.47 -2.00 -32.00
C GLU A 29 24.07 -2.48 -32.42
N LYS A 30 23.23 -2.91 -31.47
CA LYS A 30 21.82 -3.27 -31.71
C LYS A 30 20.98 -2.14 -32.29
N ILE A 31 21.23 -0.89 -31.89
CA ILE A 31 20.54 0.29 -32.42
C ILE A 31 21.03 0.62 -33.84
N LEU A 32 22.33 0.49 -34.10
CA LEU A 32 22.95 0.73 -35.41
C LEU A 32 22.61 -0.36 -36.44
N GLU A 33 22.47 -1.62 -36.01
CA GLU A 33 21.94 -2.72 -36.85
C GLU A 33 20.50 -2.45 -37.33
N ARG A 34 19.76 -1.57 -36.63
CA ARG A 34 18.38 -1.16 -36.95
C ARG A 34 18.30 0.10 -37.82
N ASP A 35 19.36 0.53 -38.52
CA ASP A 35 19.40 1.78 -39.31
C ASP A 35 18.27 1.90 -40.35
N SER A 36 17.86 0.80 -40.99
CA SER A 36 16.72 0.79 -41.92
C SER A 36 15.38 1.02 -41.21
N ALA A 37 15.17 0.41 -40.05
CA ALA A 37 13.97 0.58 -39.23
C ALA A 37 13.89 1.99 -38.61
N LEU A 38 15.04 2.61 -38.29
CA LEU A 38 15.10 3.98 -37.79
C LEU A 38 14.61 5.01 -38.82
N LYS A 39 14.93 4.80 -40.11
CA LYS A 39 14.45 5.68 -41.20
C LYS A 39 12.94 5.55 -41.43
N ASP A 40 12.39 4.35 -41.29
CA ASP A 40 10.95 4.12 -41.38
C ASP A 40 10.22 4.69 -40.15
N MET A 41 10.78 4.51 -38.95
CA MET A 41 10.27 5.10 -37.71
C MET A 41 10.27 6.63 -37.72
N ALA A 42 11.27 7.27 -38.33
CA ALA A 42 11.31 8.72 -38.51
C ALA A 42 10.13 9.23 -39.35
N LYS A 43 9.80 8.55 -40.46
CA LYS A 43 8.64 8.88 -41.30
C LYS A 43 7.32 8.68 -40.55
N ILE A 44 7.23 7.64 -39.73
CA ILE A 44 6.05 7.35 -38.90
C ILE A 44 5.87 8.42 -37.82
N THR A 45 6.95 8.86 -37.17
CA THR A 45 6.89 9.92 -36.15
C THR A 45 6.60 11.31 -36.74
N GLU A 46 7.03 11.59 -37.97
CA GLU A 46 6.60 12.76 -38.73
C GLU A 46 5.11 12.72 -39.08
N ALA A 47 4.57 11.55 -39.46
CA ALA A 47 3.16 11.37 -39.79
C ALA A 47 2.25 11.33 -38.53
N PHE A 48 2.77 10.88 -37.40
CA PHE A 48 2.04 10.73 -36.14
C PHE A 48 2.83 11.38 -34.98
N PRO A 49 2.78 12.73 -34.85
CA PRO A 49 3.54 13.45 -33.82
C PRO A 49 3.14 13.06 -32.38
N MET A 50 1.95 12.48 -32.17
CA MET A 50 1.53 11.89 -30.89
C MET A 50 2.42 10.74 -30.41
N LEU A 51 3.17 10.07 -31.30
CA LEU A 51 4.16 9.05 -30.92
C LEU A 51 5.42 9.65 -30.29
N LEU A 52 5.64 10.96 -30.49
CA LEU A 52 6.69 11.75 -29.85
C LEU A 52 6.20 12.45 -28.58
N GLU A 53 4.90 12.38 -28.26
CA GLU A 53 4.38 12.84 -26.97
C GLU A 53 4.88 11.88 -25.89
N ASP A 54 6.10 12.15 -25.42
CA ASP A 54 6.67 11.56 -24.24
C ASP A 54 5.76 11.98 -23.09
N THR A 55 4.80 11.11 -22.73
CA THR A 55 3.93 11.33 -21.57
C THR A 55 4.84 11.71 -20.42
N ALA A 56 4.63 12.89 -19.83
CA ALA A 56 5.56 13.55 -18.93
C ALA A 56 6.33 12.55 -18.04
N PRO A 57 7.67 12.65 -17.95
CA PRO A 57 8.50 11.66 -17.27
C PRO A 57 7.93 11.34 -15.90
N ARG A 58 7.86 10.04 -15.55
CA ARG A 58 7.34 9.57 -14.26
C ARG A 58 7.87 10.47 -13.15
N ASP A 59 6.97 11.21 -12.50
CA ASP A 59 7.38 12.16 -11.47
C ASP A 59 7.84 11.38 -10.23
N MET A 60 9.16 11.30 -10.07
CA MET A 60 9.82 10.61 -8.96
C MET A 60 10.22 11.58 -7.84
N ARG A 61 9.90 12.87 -7.94
CA ARG A 61 10.30 13.89 -6.96
C ARG A 61 9.59 13.70 -5.62
N ILE A 62 10.27 13.87 -4.51
CA ILE A 62 9.63 13.73 -3.19
C ILE A 62 9.14 15.10 -2.73
N LEU A 63 7.85 15.40 -2.95
CA LEU A 63 7.24 16.69 -2.59
C LEU A 63 6.49 16.59 -1.25
N LYS A 64 7.07 17.20 -0.20
CA LYS A 64 6.56 17.22 1.18
C LYS A 64 6.10 18.63 1.57
N ASN A 65 5.32 18.73 2.65
CA ASN A 65 4.85 20.00 3.24
C ASN A 65 4.25 20.97 2.21
N GLN A 66 3.53 20.43 1.25
CA GLN A 66 2.85 21.21 0.23
C GLN A 66 1.59 21.86 0.82
N CYS A 67 1.21 23.02 0.29
CA CYS A 67 -0.02 23.68 0.68
C CYS A 67 -1.17 23.17 -0.20
N PRO A 68 -2.10 22.36 0.32
CA PRO A 68 -3.28 21.97 -0.43
C PRO A 68 -4.17 23.20 -0.72
N PRO A 69 -5.06 23.11 -1.72
CA PRO A 69 -5.98 24.19 -2.06
C PRO A 69 -6.75 24.72 -0.83
N LYS A 70 -6.89 26.04 -0.70
CA LYS A 70 -7.63 26.71 0.39
C LYS A 70 -8.80 27.58 -0.11
N SER A 71 -9.17 27.43 -1.37
CA SER A 71 -10.11 28.32 -2.08
C SER A 71 -11.52 28.30 -1.50
N THR A 72 -12.00 27.15 -1.01
CA THR A 72 -13.36 26.99 -0.49
C THR A 72 -13.39 26.74 1.02
N HIS A 73 -14.55 27.01 1.65
CA HIS A 73 -14.77 26.69 3.07
C HIS A 73 -14.62 25.19 3.36
N LEU A 74 -15.01 24.31 2.42
CA LEU A 74 -14.83 22.87 2.56
C LEU A 74 -13.35 22.49 2.54
N ALA A 75 -12.53 23.10 1.67
CA ALA A 75 -11.09 22.84 1.61
C ALA A 75 -10.39 23.30 2.89
N LYS A 76 -10.77 24.47 3.44
CA LYS A 76 -10.26 24.95 4.73
C LYS A 76 -10.62 24.01 5.88
N TYR A 77 -11.87 23.57 5.95
CA TYR A 77 -12.33 22.58 6.93
C TYR A 77 -11.55 21.27 6.83
N GLU A 78 -11.37 20.76 5.61
CA GLU A 78 -10.63 19.53 5.36
C GLU A 78 -9.16 19.63 5.78
N ASN A 79 -8.50 20.74 5.44
CA ASN A 79 -7.10 20.97 5.79
C ASN A 79 -6.87 21.00 7.31
N PHE A 80 -7.83 21.55 8.05
CA PHE A 80 -7.79 21.60 9.50
C PHE A 80 -8.16 20.24 10.14
N MET A 81 -9.21 19.58 9.65
CA MET A 81 -9.71 18.35 10.25
C MET A 81 -8.89 17.12 9.89
N THR A 82 -8.23 17.07 8.74
CA THR A 82 -7.47 15.89 8.31
C THR A 82 -6.43 15.40 9.31
N PRO A 83 -5.54 16.23 9.91
CA PRO A 83 -4.60 15.76 10.93
C PRO A 83 -5.30 15.26 12.20
N ILE A 84 -6.40 15.89 12.62
CA ILE A 84 -7.19 15.47 13.79
C ILE A 84 -7.82 14.10 13.52
N MET A 85 -8.47 13.95 12.37
CA MET A 85 -9.10 12.70 11.94
C MET A 85 -8.08 11.59 11.69
N TYR A 86 -6.84 11.93 11.31
CA TYR A 86 -5.75 10.98 11.27
C TYR A 86 -5.42 10.45 12.66
N GLY A 87 -5.22 11.35 13.64
CA GLY A 87 -4.94 10.97 15.02
C GLY A 87 -6.07 10.13 15.63
N LEU A 88 -7.33 10.51 15.38
CA LEU A 88 -8.50 9.71 15.76
C LEU A 88 -8.54 8.37 15.04
N GLY A 89 -8.18 8.31 13.75
CA GLY A 89 -8.10 7.05 13.00
C GLY A 89 -7.05 6.10 13.57
N LEU A 90 -5.89 6.63 13.99
CA LEU A 90 -4.84 5.87 14.66
C LEU A 90 -5.31 5.37 16.03
N LEU A 91 -5.94 6.24 16.83
CA LEU A 91 -6.53 5.86 18.12
C LEU A 91 -7.56 4.73 17.94
N MET A 92 -8.43 4.84 16.93
CA MET A 92 -9.41 3.80 16.61
C MET A 92 -8.75 2.49 16.19
N LEU A 93 -7.60 2.54 15.49
CA LEU A 93 -6.86 1.34 15.15
C LEU A 93 -6.24 0.68 16.40
N VAL A 94 -5.71 1.47 17.33
CA VAL A 94 -5.21 0.98 18.63
C VAL A 94 -6.34 0.35 19.44
N LEU A 95 -7.50 1.01 19.52
CA LEU A 95 -8.68 0.48 20.20
C LEU A 95 -9.19 -0.81 19.52
N ALA A 96 -9.12 -0.90 18.19
CA ALA A 96 -9.44 -2.13 17.48
C ALA A 96 -8.47 -3.27 17.82
N ALA A 97 -7.16 -2.99 17.91
CA ALA A 97 -6.17 -3.97 18.36
C ALA A 97 -6.47 -4.46 19.79
N ALA A 98 -6.78 -3.53 20.70
CA ALA A 98 -7.14 -3.83 22.08
C ALA A 98 -8.42 -4.67 22.17
N LEU A 99 -9.47 -4.32 21.40
CA LEU A 99 -10.72 -5.09 21.33
C LEU A 99 -10.48 -6.50 20.79
N ILE A 100 -9.68 -6.65 19.73
CA ILE A 100 -9.32 -7.95 19.18
C ILE A 100 -8.62 -8.82 20.23
N ASN A 101 -7.73 -8.23 21.01
CA ASN A 101 -7.02 -8.94 22.07
C ASN A 101 -7.94 -9.34 23.25
N LEU A 102 -8.80 -8.42 23.69
CA LEU A 102 -9.77 -8.66 24.76
C LEU A 102 -10.79 -9.74 24.38
N LEU A 103 -11.26 -9.72 23.14
CA LEU A 103 -12.13 -10.77 22.60
C LEU A 103 -11.45 -12.14 22.54
N ALA A 104 -10.12 -12.16 22.44
CA ALA A 104 -9.34 -13.39 22.53
C ALA A 104 -9.22 -13.94 23.97
N HIS A 105 -9.75 -13.25 24.99
CA HIS A 105 -9.74 -13.66 26.41
C HIS A 105 -11.14 -13.83 27.03
N GLU A 106 -12.20 -13.91 26.21
CA GLU A 106 -13.56 -14.18 26.71
C GLU A 106 -13.61 -15.54 27.43
N GLY A 107 -13.74 -15.53 28.76
CA GLY A 107 -13.98 -16.74 29.56
C GLY A 107 -13.59 -16.70 31.04
N GLU A 108 -12.64 -15.86 31.46
CA GLU A 108 -11.98 -16.10 32.76
C GLU A 108 -12.36 -15.17 33.91
N ASN A 109 -12.81 -13.92 33.68
CA ASN A 109 -13.04 -12.96 34.78
C ASN A 109 -14.11 -11.88 34.50
N ILE A 110 -14.96 -11.59 35.49
CA ILE A 110 -16.00 -10.53 35.42
C ILE A 110 -15.38 -9.13 35.23
N SER A 111 -14.20 -8.89 35.81
CA SER A 111 -13.46 -7.64 35.67
C SER A 111 -13.04 -7.36 34.22
N VAL A 112 -12.65 -8.40 33.47
CA VAL A 112 -12.27 -8.31 32.06
C VAL A 112 -13.47 -7.95 31.18
N ALA A 113 -14.64 -8.52 31.47
CA ALA A 113 -15.88 -8.19 30.75
C ALA A 113 -16.29 -6.72 30.93
N ILE A 114 -16.13 -6.17 32.14
CA ILE A 114 -16.38 -4.73 32.40
C ILE A 114 -15.40 -3.86 31.61
N PHE A 115 -14.12 -4.23 31.58
CA PHE A 115 -13.12 -3.50 30.81
C PHE A 115 -13.40 -3.56 29.30
N GLN A 116 -13.73 -4.73 28.76
CA GLN A 116 -14.13 -4.93 27.36
C GLN A 116 -15.35 -4.05 26.99
N SER A 117 -16.36 -4.00 27.85
CA SER A 117 -17.54 -3.15 27.63
C SER A 117 -17.16 -1.66 27.56
N LYS A 118 -16.29 -1.18 28.47
CA LYS A 118 -15.79 0.20 28.45
C LYS A 118 -15.04 0.52 27.15
N VAL A 119 -14.11 -0.35 26.74
CA VAL A 119 -13.35 -0.15 25.49
C VAL A 119 -14.28 -0.15 24.27
N ALA A 120 -15.28 -1.04 24.24
CA ALA A 120 -16.28 -1.08 23.17
C ALA A 120 -17.13 0.20 23.11
N TRP A 121 -17.55 0.74 24.25
CA TRP A 121 -18.27 2.01 24.33
C TRP A 121 -17.41 3.19 23.86
N ILE A 122 -16.13 3.24 24.22
CA ILE A 122 -15.18 4.26 23.73
C ILE A 122 -15.03 4.16 22.21
N TYR A 123 -14.89 2.94 21.68
CA TYR A 123 -14.82 2.71 20.23
C TYR A 123 -16.11 3.17 19.53
N LEU A 124 -17.29 2.88 20.10
CA LEU A 124 -18.58 3.31 19.56
C LEU A 124 -18.75 4.83 19.61
N ALA A 125 -18.34 5.48 20.70
CA ALA A 125 -18.33 6.93 20.82
C ALA A 125 -17.40 7.56 19.76
N GLY A 126 -16.20 7.01 19.60
CA GLY A 126 -15.27 7.39 18.53
C GLY A 126 -15.90 7.25 17.15
N TRP A 127 -16.57 6.12 16.88
CA TRP A 127 -17.31 5.89 15.64
C TRP A 127 -18.37 6.96 15.36
N GLY A 128 -19.08 7.43 16.39
CA GLY A 128 -20.02 8.56 16.30
C GLY A 128 -19.39 9.86 15.81
N ILE A 129 -18.13 10.13 16.16
CA ILE A 129 -17.38 11.32 15.68
C ILE A 129 -17.16 11.24 14.16
N PHE A 130 -16.84 10.05 13.61
CA PHE A 130 -16.67 9.87 12.16
C PHE A 130 -18.00 10.05 11.41
N MET A 131 -19.10 9.57 11.99
CA MET A 131 -20.44 9.80 11.44
C MET A 131 -20.75 11.31 11.40
N LEU A 132 -20.48 12.04 12.48
CA LEU A 132 -20.69 13.49 12.55
C LEU A 132 -19.81 14.22 11.52
N GLU A 133 -18.52 13.89 11.42
CA GLU A 133 -17.61 14.49 10.42
C GLU A 133 -18.15 14.31 9.01
N PHE A 134 -18.65 13.11 8.68
CA PHE A 134 -19.23 12.83 7.37
C PHE A 134 -20.48 13.66 7.09
N PHE A 135 -21.37 13.84 8.07
CA PHE A 135 -22.55 14.69 7.91
C PHE A 135 -22.18 16.16 7.71
N VAL A 136 -21.23 16.69 8.50
CA VAL A 136 -20.72 18.06 8.36
C VAL A 136 -20.07 18.26 6.98
N MET A 137 -19.22 17.31 6.56
CA MET A 137 -18.59 17.32 5.24
C MET A 137 -19.62 17.30 4.13
N ASN A 138 -20.65 16.45 4.23
CA ASN A 138 -21.72 16.36 3.23
C ASN A 138 -22.57 17.64 3.16
N PHE A 139 -22.84 18.28 4.30
CA PHE A 139 -23.52 19.57 4.35
C PHE A 139 -22.70 20.69 3.70
N LEU A 140 -21.40 20.76 4.01
CA LEU A 140 -20.48 21.72 3.40
C LEU A 140 -20.28 21.46 1.89
N ARG A 141 -20.29 20.18 1.47
CA ARG A 141 -20.24 19.79 0.06
C ARG A 141 -21.44 20.32 -0.72
N LYS A 142 -22.66 20.21 -0.17
CA LYS A 142 -23.88 20.74 -0.82
C LYS A 142 -23.83 22.26 -1.03
N LYS A 143 -23.08 22.98 -0.19
CA LYS A 143 -22.88 24.44 -0.29
C LYS A 143 -21.69 24.84 -1.16
N SER A 144 -20.88 23.88 -1.62
CA SER A 144 -19.70 24.13 -2.44
C SER A 144 -20.05 24.06 -3.94
N PRO A 145 -19.62 25.03 -4.76
CA PRO A 145 -19.85 25.00 -6.21
C PRO A 145 -18.97 23.99 -6.96
N GLN A 146 -17.84 23.58 -6.38
CA GLN A 146 -16.91 22.64 -7.02
C GLN A 146 -17.33 21.17 -6.84
N LYS A 147 -17.24 20.39 -7.92
CA LYS A 147 -17.53 18.95 -7.92
C LYS A 147 -16.40 18.19 -7.22
N VAL A 148 -16.78 17.27 -6.34
CA VAL A 148 -15.86 16.36 -5.63
C VAL A 148 -15.71 15.07 -6.42
N ASP A 149 -14.49 14.51 -6.46
CA ASP A 149 -14.22 13.23 -7.08
C ASP A 149 -15.01 12.08 -6.42
N LYS A 150 -15.63 11.21 -7.24
CA LYS A 150 -16.47 10.10 -6.77
C LYS A 150 -15.66 9.05 -6.00
N GLY A 151 -14.43 8.79 -6.42
CA GLY A 151 -13.54 7.81 -5.78
C GLY A 151 -13.09 8.26 -4.40
N VAL A 152 -12.79 9.55 -4.22
CA VAL A 152 -12.47 10.12 -2.91
C VAL A 152 -13.69 10.09 -1.99
N PHE A 153 -14.88 10.43 -2.50
CA PHE A 153 -16.12 10.36 -1.73
C PHE A 153 -16.45 8.94 -1.27
N LEU A 154 -16.26 7.93 -2.13
CA LEU A 154 -16.43 6.52 -1.74
C LEU A 154 -15.46 6.12 -0.62
N GLY A 155 -14.22 6.63 -0.66
CA GLY A 155 -13.26 6.46 0.43
C GLY A 155 -13.74 7.03 1.78
N ARG A 156 -14.50 8.14 1.76
CA ARG A 156 -15.13 8.69 2.98
C ARG A 156 -16.23 7.78 3.52
N ILE A 157 -17.05 7.21 2.64
CA ILE A 157 -18.07 6.22 3.03
C ILE A 157 -17.41 4.98 3.63
N GLN A 158 -16.32 4.49 3.04
CA GLN A 158 -15.56 3.35 3.58
C GLN A 158 -15.05 3.62 5.01
N SER A 159 -14.65 4.86 5.32
CA SER A 159 -14.25 5.23 6.68
C SER A 159 -15.39 5.22 7.70
N LEU A 160 -16.67 5.23 7.27
CA LEU A 160 -17.79 5.00 8.18
C LEU A 160 -17.89 3.53 8.58
N LEU A 161 -17.62 2.60 7.67
CA LEU A 161 -17.63 1.18 8.01
C LEU A 161 -16.39 0.80 8.83
N PHE A 162 -15.23 1.35 8.48
CA PHE A 162 -13.97 1.08 9.14
C PHE A 162 -13.18 2.38 9.37
N PRO A 163 -13.36 3.05 10.53
CA PRO A 163 -12.75 4.35 10.85
C PRO A 163 -11.24 4.46 10.62
N PRO A 164 -10.42 3.43 10.92
CA PRO A 164 -8.97 3.52 10.70
C PRO A 164 -8.55 3.83 9.25
N VAL A 165 -9.37 3.51 8.25
CA VAL A 165 -9.05 3.82 6.84
C VAL A 165 -9.00 5.33 6.58
N ARG A 166 -9.61 6.15 7.44
CA ARG A 166 -9.55 7.62 7.36
C ARG A 166 -8.13 8.18 7.42
N MET A 167 -7.19 7.45 8.02
CA MET A 167 -5.76 7.81 8.06
C MET A 167 -5.16 7.97 6.67
N GLY A 168 -5.65 7.19 5.70
CA GLY A 168 -5.17 7.20 4.32
C GLY A 168 -5.97 8.11 3.39
N ALA A 169 -6.77 9.03 3.92
CA ALA A 169 -7.69 9.78 3.08
C ALA A 169 -7.01 10.85 2.24
N ARG A 170 -7.49 10.98 1.00
CA ARG A 170 -7.04 11.97 0.02
C ARG A 170 -7.81 13.28 0.19
N HIS A 171 -7.22 14.37 -0.26
CA HIS A 171 -7.90 15.66 -0.30
C HIS A 171 -9.09 15.63 -1.28
N LEU A 172 -10.22 16.25 -0.93
CA LEU A 172 -11.49 16.12 -1.67
C LEU A 172 -11.48 16.76 -3.05
N TYR A 173 -10.75 17.87 -3.21
CA TYR A 173 -10.67 18.61 -4.48
C TYR A 173 -9.46 18.23 -5.32
N ASP A 174 -8.40 17.75 -4.67
CA ASP A 174 -7.16 17.40 -5.35
C ASP A 174 -6.70 16.04 -4.81
N PRO A 175 -7.13 14.95 -5.46
CA PRO A 175 -6.85 13.58 -5.00
C PRO A 175 -5.35 13.23 -4.96
N ASP A 176 -4.49 14.06 -5.53
CA ASP A 176 -3.05 13.85 -5.50
C ASP A 176 -2.41 14.38 -4.22
N PHE A 177 -3.11 15.16 -3.40
CA PHE A 177 -2.65 15.49 -2.06
C PHE A 177 -3.16 14.49 -1.03
N GLN A 178 -2.22 14.01 -0.21
CA GLN A 178 -2.50 13.15 0.93
C GLN A 178 -1.72 13.63 2.14
N TRP A 179 -2.35 13.61 3.30
CA TRP A 179 -1.67 13.90 4.56
C TRP A 179 -0.95 12.63 5.05
N ILE A 180 0.33 12.75 5.32
CA ILE A 180 1.18 11.66 5.79
C ILE A 180 1.73 12.05 7.16
N PRO A 181 1.74 11.14 8.16
CA PRO A 181 2.29 11.44 9.47
C PRO A 181 3.73 11.93 9.36
N PHE A 182 4.07 12.94 10.16
CA PHE A 182 5.40 13.58 10.21
C PHE A 182 5.84 14.35 8.95
N LEU A 183 5.24 14.09 7.78
CA LEU A 183 5.55 14.74 6.51
C LEU A 183 4.51 15.77 6.07
N GLY A 184 3.38 15.84 6.78
CA GLY A 184 2.28 16.74 6.48
C GLY A 184 1.61 16.43 5.14
N TRP A 185 1.01 17.46 4.54
CA TRP A 185 0.43 17.37 3.21
C TRP A 185 1.53 17.13 2.17
N SER A 186 1.44 16.00 1.47
CA SER A 186 2.44 15.53 0.52
C SER A 186 1.79 15.16 -0.80
N TYR A 187 2.53 15.32 -1.90
CA TYR A 187 2.06 14.95 -3.23
C TYR A 187 2.21 13.43 -3.45
N ARG A 188 1.18 12.81 -4.00
CA ARG A 188 1.07 11.37 -4.23
C ARG A 188 1.61 11.02 -5.60
N ASN A 189 2.91 10.77 -5.65
CA ASN A 189 3.58 10.23 -6.81
C ASN A 189 4.34 8.93 -6.50
N GLU A 190 4.85 8.29 -7.56
CA GLU A 190 5.60 7.03 -7.43
C GLU A 190 6.86 7.20 -6.58
N GLY A 191 7.50 8.37 -6.65
CA GLY A 191 8.65 8.72 -5.81
C GLY A 191 8.35 8.67 -4.31
N MET A 192 7.25 9.29 -3.88
CA MET A 192 6.81 9.27 -2.48
C MET A 192 6.48 7.85 -1.99
N LEU A 193 5.77 7.07 -2.82
CA LEU A 193 5.44 5.69 -2.50
C LEU A 193 6.71 4.84 -2.33
N ARG A 194 7.68 5.00 -3.24
CA ARG A 194 8.96 4.29 -3.16
C ARG A 194 9.75 4.68 -1.92
N HIS A 195 9.84 5.97 -1.61
CA HIS A 195 10.52 6.47 -0.41
C HIS A 195 9.93 5.90 0.87
N LEU A 196 8.59 5.84 0.96
CA LEU A 196 7.91 5.26 2.12
C LEU A 196 8.13 3.74 2.18
N LYS A 197 8.02 3.03 1.05
CA LYS A 197 8.32 1.59 0.99
C LYS A 197 9.73 1.27 1.49
N GLU A 198 10.73 2.02 1.04
CA GLU A 198 12.11 1.83 1.48
C GLU A 198 12.24 2.09 2.99
N LYS A 199 11.64 3.17 3.52
CA LYS A 199 11.68 3.49 4.95
C LYS A 199 10.94 2.49 5.84
N PHE A 200 9.78 1.98 5.41
CA PHE A 200 8.99 1.05 6.20
C PHE A 200 9.45 -0.40 6.04
N SER A 201 10.18 -0.75 4.98
CA SER A 201 10.67 -2.11 4.74
C SER A 201 11.47 -2.66 5.92
N ILE A 202 12.43 -1.90 6.46
CA ILE A 202 13.31 -2.38 7.53
C ILE A 202 12.56 -2.55 8.87
N PRO A 203 11.85 -1.53 9.39
CA PRO A 203 11.04 -1.67 10.61
C PRO A 203 10.10 -2.87 10.54
N MET A 204 9.51 -3.12 9.38
CA MET A 204 8.49 -4.13 9.21
C MET A 204 9.06 -5.56 9.14
N ILE A 205 10.32 -5.74 8.72
CA ILE A 205 11.02 -7.02 8.91
C ILE A 205 11.32 -7.23 10.39
N VAL A 206 11.78 -6.19 11.10
CA VAL A 206 12.12 -6.31 12.53
C VAL A 206 10.88 -6.72 13.32
N ILE A 207 9.74 -6.08 13.06
CA ILE A 207 8.45 -6.42 13.68
C ILE A 207 8.01 -7.83 13.27
N ALA A 208 8.17 -8.20 12.00
CA ALA A 208 7.88 -9.56 11.55
C ALA A 208 8.81 -10.60 12.20
N LEU A 209 10.08 -10.26 12.48
CA LEU A 209 11.04 -11.14 13.14
C LEU A 209 10.71 -11.29 14.62
N LEU A 210 10.21 -10.24 15.28
CA LEU A 210 9.78 -10.26 16.68
C LEU A 210 8.66 -11.26 16.96
N ILE A 211 7.91 -11.70 15.94
CA ILE A 211 6.92 -12.77 16.14
C ILE A 211 7.59 -14.07 16.57
N ILE A 212 8.79 -14.38 16.07
CA ILE A 212 9.47 -15.66 16.33
C ILE A 212 9.77 -15.83 17.82
N PRO A 213 10.48 -14.91 18.51
CA PRO A 213 10.73 -15.05 19.92
C PRO A 213 9.44 -15.02 20.75
N VAL A 214 8.44 -14.20 20.38
CA VAL A 214 7.13 -14.18 21.06
C VAL A 214 6.49 -15.58 21.04
N LEU A 215 6.52 -16.25 19.89
CA LEU A 215 5.95 -17.60 19.76
C LEU A 215 6.78 -18.69 20.44
N VAL A 216 8.11 -18.58 20.41
CA VAL A 216 8.99 -19.53 21.09
C VAL A 216 8.80 -19.46 22.60
N ILE A 217 8.65 -18.24 23.15
CA ILE A 217 8.34 -18.03 24.56
C ILE A 217 6.97 -18.64 24.90
N GLU A 218 5.95 -18.32 24.12
CA GLU A 218 4.57 -18.83 24.31
C GLU A 218 4.51 -20.36 24.30
N TRP A 219 5.29 -21.04 23.45
CA TRP A 219 5.20 -22.49 23.28
C TRP A 219 6.12 -23.32 24.18
N LYS A 220 7.33 -22.85 24.45
CA LYS A 220 8.37 -23.69 25.08
C LYS A 220 8.82 -23.16 26.45
N PHE A 221 8.85 -21.85 26.62
CA PHE A 221 9.48 -21.22 27.79
C PHE A 221 8.48 -20.44 28.65
N TYR A 222 7.19 -20.71 28.52
CA TYR A 222 6.15 -19.96 29.20
C TYR A 222 6.38 -19.93 30.73
N GLU A 223 6.51 -21.10 31.36
CA GLU A 223 6.69 -21.21 32.82
C GLU A 223 8.04 -20.61 33.29
N GLU A 224 9.12 -20.85 32.55
CA GLU A 224 10.47 -20.37 32.90
C GLU A 224 10.55 -18.84 32.84
N VAL A 225 9.92 -18.24 31.83
CA VAL A 225 9.91 -16.78 31.61
C VAL A 225 8.94 -16.10 32.58
N GLU A 226 7.78 -16.71 32.86
CA GLU A 226 6.82 -16.19 33.83
C GLU A 226 7.42 -16.13 35.23
N ALA A 227 8.12 -17.20 35.66
CA ALA A 227 8.83 -17.23 36.92
C ALA A 227 9.97 -16.19 37.01
N TYR A 228 10.63 -15.89 35.90
CA TYR A 228 11.70 -14.87 35.85
C TYR A 228 11.15 -13.44 35.90
N LEU A 229 10.06 -13.14 35.19
CA LEU A 229 9.49 -11.79 35.10
C LEU A 229 8.59 -11.41 36.28
N ASN A 230 8.15 -12.36 37.12
CA ASN A 230 7.23 -12.13 38.24
C ASN A 230 5.99 -11.30 37.85
N THR A 231 5.56 -11.40 36.59
CA THR A 231 4.47 -10.64 35.99
C THR A 231 3.64 -11.59 35.15
N ASP A 232 2.35 -11.28 34.95
CA ASP A 232 1.47 -12.02 34.05
C ASP A 232 2.03 -12.04 32.62
N LEU A 233 2.68 -13.16 32.27
CA LEU A 233 3.34 -13.33 30.97
C LEU A 233 2.30 -13.35 29.83
N SER A 234 1.10 -13.85 30.10
CA SER A 234 -0.01 -13.85 29.14
C SER A 234 -0.32 -12.42 28.69
N PHE A 235 -0.43 -11.48 29.64
CA PHE A 235 -0.67 -10.07 29.32
C PHE A 235 0.44 -9.43 28.46
N VAL A 236 1.71 -9.77 28.73
CA VAL A 236 2.85 -9.22 27.98
C VAL A 236 2.89 -9.78 26.54
N LEU A 237 2.69 -11.09 26.38
CA LEU A 237 2.66 -11.75 25.08
C LEU A 237 1.50 -11.23 24.22
N ASP A 238 0.34 -11.07 24.82
CA ASP A 238 -0.84 -10.44 24.24
C ASP A 238 -0.57 -9.02 23.72
N LEU A 239 0.04 -8.19 24.57
CA LEU A 239 0.38 -6.82 24.20
C LEU A 239 1.36 -6.80 23.03
N ALA A 240 2.35 -7.69 23.03
CA ALA A 240 3.29 -7.84 21.93
C ALA A 240 2.59 -8.30 20.64
N GLN A 241 1.68 -9.28 20.71
CA GLN A 241 0.91 -9.74 19.56
C GLN A 241 -0.03 -8.65 19.01
N ALA A 242 -0.68 -7.88 19.88
CA ALA A 242 -1.53 -6.74 19.52
C ALA A 242 -0.70 -5.63 18.87
N PHE A 243 0.50 -5.35 19.39
CA PHE A 243 1.44 -4.38 18.82
C PHE A 243 1.94 -4.80 17.43
N ILE A 244 2.32 -6.07 17.26
CA ILE A 244 2.72 -6.61 15.95
C ILE A 244 1.57 -6.44 14.96
N TRP A 245 0.34 -6.84 15.32
CA TRP A 245 -0.82 -6.67 14.47
C TRP A 245 -1.08 -5.21 14.13
N LEU A 246 -1.01 -4.31 15.12
CA LEU A 246 -1.18 -2.87 14.93
C LEU A 246 -0.19 -2.31 13.90
N ALA A 247 1.08 -2.69 13.99
CA ALA A 247 2.11 -2.26 13.06
C ALA A 247 1.86 -2.75 11.62
N PHE A 248 1.48 -4.02 11.45
CA PHE A 248 1.08 -4.56 10.15
C PHE A 248 -0.15 -3.85 9.57
N ALA A 249 -1.19 -3.66 10.38
CA ALA A 249 -2.41 -2.97 9.97
C ALA A 249 -2.13 -1.51 9.58
N PHE A 250 -1.33 -0.82 10.39
CA PHE A 250 -0.94 0.56 10.14
C PHE A 250 -0.15 0.72 8.83
N GLU A 251 0.92 -0.07 8.64
CA GLU A 251 1.73 -0.05 7.42
C GLU A 251 0.84 -0.31 6.19
N PHE A 252 0.03 -1.37 6.25
CA PHE A 252 -0.79 -1.79 5.13
C PHE A 252 -1.82 -0.72 4.74
N ILE A 253 -2.51 -0.12 5.71
CA ILE A 253 -3.47 0.97 5.45
C ILE A 253 -2.76 2.16 4.80
N LEU A 254 -1.59 2.53 5.33
CA LEU A 254 -0.79 3.65 4.80
C LEU A 254 -0.35 3.36 3.35
N MET A 255 0.22 2.19 3.06
CA MET A 255 0.72 1.86 1.73
C MET A 255 -0.39 1.68 0.68
N VAL A 256 -1.49 1.02 1.04
CA VAL A 256 -2.66 0.87 0.15
C VAL A 256 -3.25 2.24 -0.18
N SER A 257 -3.28 3.17 0.76
CA SER A 257 -3.86 4.49 0.55
C SER A 257 -3.06 5.34 -0.46
N LEU A 258 -1.73 5.26 -0.38
CA LEU A 258 -0.79 5.96 -1.24
C LEU A 258 -0.67 5.33 -2.64
N SER A 259 -0.89 4.02 -2.74
CA SER A 259 -0.90 3.35 -4.04
C SER A 259 -1.97 3.93 -4.96
N ARG A 260 -1.61 4.21 -6.21
CA ARG A 260 -2.57 4.61 -7.25
C ARG A 260 -3.51 3.46 -7.56
N GLU A 261 -2.94 2.26 -7.72
CA GLU A 261 -3.66 1.01 -7.96
C GLU A 261 -3.76 0.21 -6.65
N LYS A 262 -4.88 0.39 -5.94
CA LYS A 262 -5.11 -0.28 -4.65
C LYS A 262 -5.15 -1.81 -4.80
N ILE A 263 -5.78 -2.30 -5.86
CA ILE A 263 -5.98 -3.74 -6.10
C ILE A 263 -4.66 -4.43 -6.41
N ASP A 264 -3.84 -3.86 -7.30
CA ASP A 264 -2.51 -4.38 -7.61
C ASP A 264 -1.61 -4.43 -6.36
N TYR A 265 -1.68 -3.40 -5.50
CA TYR A 265 -0.96 -3.41 -4.24
C TYR A 265 -1.42 -4.54 -3.30
N VAL A 266 -2.73 -4.73 -3.16
CA VAL A 266 -3.31 -5.78 -2.32
C VAL A 266 -2.94 -7.17 -2.83
N GLN A 267 -2.96 -7.39 -4.14
CA GLN A 267 -2.56 -8.66 -4.75
C GLN A 267 -1.08 -8.96 -4.51
N LYS A 268 -0.21 -7.95 -4.59
CA LYS A 268 1.23 -8.09 -4.30
C LYS A 268 1.51 -8.38 -2.83
N ASN A 269 0.70 -7.83 -1.91
CA ASN A 269 0.88 -7.95 -0.47
C ASN A 269 -0.28 -8.71 0.19
N TRP A 270 -0.73 -9.79 -0.44
CA TRP A 270 -1.89 -10.55 0.02
C TRP A 270 -1.67 -11.20 1.40
N ILE A 271 -0.43 -11.52 1.76
CA ILE A 271 -0.08 -12.10 3.06
C ILE A 271 -0.33 -11.08 4.18
N ASP A 272 0.09 -9.83 3.98
CA ASP A 272 -0.14 -8.75 4.96
C ASP A 272 -1.65 -8.53 5.16
N LEU A 273 -2.43 -8.54 4.08
CA LEU A 273 -3.89 -8.48 4.16
C LEU A 273 -4.45 -9.65 4.99
N LEU A 274 -3.97 -10.87 4.74
CA LEU A 274 -4.45 -12.06 5.44
C LEU A 274 -4.12 -12.02 6.94
N ILE A 275 -2.91 -11.58 7.30
CA ILE A 275 -2.49 -11.35 8.69
C ILE A 275 -3.43 -10.36 9.39
N ILE A 276 -3.79 -9.27 8.72
CA ILE A 276 -4.67 -8.24 9.26
C ILE A 276 -6.12 -8.73 9.39
N LEU A 277 -6.61 -9.50 8.42
CA LEU A 277 -8.00 -9.98 8.37
C LEU A 277 -8.26 -11.18 9.28
N LEU A 278 -7.25 -11.99 9.59
CA LEU A 278 -7.44 -13.24 10.32
C LEU A 278 -8.15 -13.08 11.67
N PRO A 279 -7.84 -12.08 12.52
CA PRO A 279 -8.56 -11.90 13.78
C PRO A 279 -10.06 -11.65 13.59
N PHE A 280 -10.46 -10.96 12.52
CA PHE A 280 -11.87 -10.73 12.21
C PHE A 280 -12.57 -12.00 11.76
N ILE A 281 -11.89 -12.88 11.00
CA ILE A 281 -12.43 -14.17 10.58
C ILE A 281 -12.67 -15.07 11.81
N ALA A 282 -11.74 -15.08 12.76
CA ALA A 282 -11.90 -15.80 14.02
C ALA A 282 -13.13 -15.27 14.80
N PHE A 283 -13.30 -13.96 14.88
CA PHE A 283 -14.41 -13.32 15.57
C PHE A 283 -15.79 -13.63 14.96
N VAL A 284 -15.95 -13.46 13.65
CA VAL A 284 -17.23 -13.73 12.95
C VAL A 284 -17.67 -15.18 13.17
N ARG A 285 -16.71 -16.10 13.29
CA ARG A 285 -16.98 -17.51 13.57
C ARG A 285 -17.47 -17.74 15.00
N THR A 286 -16.83 -17.13 15.99
CA THR A 286 -17.25 -17.23 17.40
C THR A 286 -18.69 -16.73 17.59
N MET A 287 -19.05 -15.58 16.99
CA MET A 287 -20.43 -15.08 17.02
C MET A 287 -21.44 -16.04 16.37
N ARG A 288 -21.04 -16.72 15.28
CA ARG A 288 -21.92 -17.66 14.56
C ARG A 288 -22.13 -18.96 15.36
N ILE A 289 -21.13 -19.42 16.10
CA ILE A 289 -21.22 -20.61 16.97
C ILE A 289 -22.15 -20.34 18.15
N ILE A 290 -22.16 -19.13 18.73
CA ILE A 290 -23.07 -18.75 19.83
C ILE A 290 -24.54 -18.87 19.42
N LYS A 291 -24.89 -18.56 18.16
CA LYS A 291 -26.27 -18.71 17.65
C LYS A 291 -26.67 -20.17 17.38
N VAL A 292 -25.72 -21.05 17.12
CA VAL A 292 -25.96 -22.47 16.79
C VAL A 292 -25.76 -23.39 18.01
N ALA A 293 -25.17 -22.90 19.10
CA ALA A 293 -24.88 -23.65 20.33
C ALA A 293 -26.07 -23.80 21.29
N ARG A 294 -27.32 -23.69 20.80
CA ARG A 294 -28.44 -24.37 21.46
C ARG A 294 -28.45 -25.82 20.93
N LEU A 295 -28.06 -26.76 21.81
CA LEU A 295 -27.90 -28.21 21.61
C LEU A 295 -26.50 -28.71 21.17
N SER A 296 -25.73 -29.18 22.18
CA SER A 296 -24.89 -30.40 22.13
C SER A 296 -23.47 -30.40 21.50
N GLN A 297 -22.89 -29.29 21.02
CA GLN A 297 -21.51 -29.33 20.45
C GLN A 297 -20.50 -28.31 21.01
N LEU A 298 -20.53 -28.07 22.33
CA LEU A 298 -19.56 -27.19 23.01
C LEU A 298 -18.10 -27.70 22.97
N ALA A 299 -17.86 -29.00 22.72
CA ALA A 299 -16.51 -29.58 22.71
C ALA A 299 -15.72 -29.34 21.40
N ARG A 300 -16.37 -28.97 20.28
CA ARG A 300 -15.68 -28.80 18.98
C ARG A 300 -15.13 -27.39 18.72
N GLY A 301 -15.63 -26.37 19.43
CA GLY A 301 -15.18 -24.98 19.26
C GLY A 301 -13.74 -24.74 19.75
N TYR A 302 -13.35 -25.36 20.86
CA TYR A 302 -12.03 -25.17 21.47
C TYR A 302 -10.86 -25.71 20.62
N LYS A 303 -11.03 -26.89 19.99
CA LYS A 303 -9.98 -27.47 19.12
C LYS A 303 -9.71 -26.61 17.87
N LEU A 304 -10.74 -25.94 17.35
CA LEU A 304 -10.62 -25.11 16.16
C LEU A 304 -10.01 -23.73 16.46
N ARG A 305 -10.21 -23.20 17.67
CA ARG A 305 -9.55 -21.97 18.18
C ARG A 305 -8.03 -22.16 18.25
N GLY A 306 -7.56 -23.27 18.81
CA GLY A 306 -6.13 -23.61 18.82
C GLY A 306 -5.54 -23.79 17.42
N LEU A 307 -6.33 -24.32 16.48
CA LEU A 307 -5.94 -24.43 15.06
C LEU A 307 -5.84 -23.06 14.37
N LEU A 308 -6.72 -22.12 14.70
CA LEU A 308 -6.69 -20.75 14.15
C LEU A 308 -5.54 -19.92 14.72
N MET A 309 -5.23 -20.07 16.01
CA MET A 309 -4.02 -19.51 16.62
C MET A 309 -2.77 -20.03 15.90
N LYS A 310 -2.67 -21.36 15.70
CA LYS A 310 -1.56 -21.97 14.97
C LYS A 310 -1.50 -21.53 13.49
N ALA A 311 -2.64 -21.38 12.82
CA ALA A 311 -2.69 -20.88 11.44
C ALA A 311 -2.28 -19.40 11.35
N ARG A 312 -2.69 -18.56 12.31
CA ARG A 312 -2.25 -17.17 12.43
C ARG A 312 -0.74 -17.08 12.54
N GLN A 313 -0.17 -17.93 13.40
CA GLN A 313 1.26 -18.02 13.65
C GLN A 313 2.00 -18.43 12.36
N GLY A 314 1.53 -19.48 11.68
CA GLY A 314 2.09 -19.91 10.38
C GLY A 314 2.04 -18.84 9.28
N LEU A 315 1.01 -18.00 9.28
CA LEU A 315 0.90 -16.89 8.32
C LEU A 315 1.86 -15.74 8.62
N PHE A 316 2.09 -15.41 9.89
CA PHE A 316 3.14 -14.47 10.26
C PHE A 316 4.52 -14.97 9.81
N PHE A 317 4.81 -16.27 9.99
CA PHE A 317 6.03 -16.89 9.47
C PHE A 317 6.12 -16.77 7.94
N ALA A 318 5.05 -17.11 7.22
CA ALA A 318 5.02 -16.98 5.76
C ALA A 318 5.26 -15.53 5.29
N GLY A 319 4.69 -14.54 5.98
CA GLY A 319 4.89 -13.11 5.72
C GLY A 319 6.33 -12.68 5.93
N PHE A 320 6.97 -13.15 7.01
CA PHE A 320 8.39 -12.95 7.28
C PHE A 320 9.27 -13.52 6.15
N PHE A 321 9.06 -14.79 5.78
CA PHE A 321 9.82 -15.44 4.71
C PHE A 321 9.62 -14.73 3.36
N TYR A 322 8.39 -14.34 3.03
CA TYR A 322 8.09 -13.60 1.80
C TYR A 322 8.85 -12.27 1.73
N ARG A 323 8.91 -11.53 2.84
CA ARG A 323 9.61 -10.24 2.94
C ARG A 323 11.12 -10.38 2.81
N ILE A 324 11.71 -11.38 3.46
CA ILE A 324 13.14 -11.70 3.28
C ILE A 324 13.45 -12.05 1.83
N LEU A 325 12.62 -12.87 1.19
CA LEU A 325 12.81 -13.26 -0.21
C LEU A 325 12.67 -12.07 -1.19
N THR A 326 11.86 -11.07 -0.85
CA THR A 326 11.66 -9.88 -1.70
C THR A 326 12.81 -8.88 -1.63
N LEU A 327 13.70 -8.94 -0.63
CA LEU A 327 14.53 -7.80 -0.26
C LEU A 327 15.86 -7.62 -0.99
N LYS A 328 16.46 -8.60 -1.67
CA LYS A 328 17.77 -8.29 -2.30
C LYS A 328 18.28 -9.08 -3.50
N ASN A 329 18.06 -10.39 -3.64
CA ASN A 329 18.85 -11.14 -4.64
C ASN A 329 18.07 -11.77 -5.82
N TYR A 330 16.77 -12.03 -5.70
CA TYR A 330 15.98 -12.58 -6.82
C TYR A 330 15.42 -11.49 -7.75
N GLN A 331 15.42 -10.23 -7.30
CA GLN A 331 14.85 -9.12 -8.07
C GLN A 331 15.73 -8.65 -9.21
N MET A 332 17.06 -8.63 -9.08
CA MET A 332 17.91 -8.18 -10.19
C MET A 332 17.70 -9.04 -11.45
N LYS A 333 17.68 -10.37 -11.28
CA LYS A 333 17.45 -11.30 -12.39
C LYS A 333 16.03 -11.22 -12.94
N SER A 334 15.02 -11.08 -12.08
CA SER A 334 13.62 -10.96 -12.54
C SER A 334 13.29 -9.58 -13.12
N LEU A 335 13.90 -8.51 -12.62
CA LEU A 335 13.82 -7.15 -13.18
C LEU A 335 14.54 -7.10 -14.52
N LYS A 336 15.72 -7.71 -14.65
CA LYS A 336 16.40 -7.87 -15.93
C LYS A 336 15.53 -8.65 -16.91
N LYS A 337 14.94 -9.78 -16.48
CA LYS A 337 14.02 -10.57 -17.31
C LYS A 337 12.75 -9.80 -17.70
N LYS A 338 12.19 -9.00 -16.79
CA LYS A 338 11.05 -8.11 -17.09
C LYS A 338 11.45 -7.01 -18.06
N LEU A 339 12.64 -6.43 -17.90
CA LEU A 339 13.16 -5.41 -18.82
C LEU A 339 13.36 -6.01 -20.21
N GLU A 340 14.00 -7.17 -20.32
CA GLU A 340 14.16 -7.90 -21.59
C GLU A 340 12.81 -8.25 -22.22
N LYS A 341 11.84 -8.71 -21.42
CA LYS A 341 10.49 -9.00 -21.89
C LYS A 341 9.78 -7.75 -22.41
N ASN A 342 9.82 -6.64 -21.66
CA ASN A 342 9.20 -5.38 -22.07
C ASN A 342 9.88 -4.78 -23.31
N LEU A 343 11.21 -4.91 -23.44
CA LEU A 343 11.94 -4.50 -24.65
C LEU A 343 11.49 -5.31 -25.86
N LYS A 344 11.29 -6.62 -25.70
CA LYS A 344 10.77 -7.48 -26.76
C LYS A 344 9.32 -7.16 -27.12
N GLU A 345 8.46 -6.94 -26.13
CA GLU A 345 7.07 -6.51 -26.36
C GLU A 345 7.03 -5.16 -27.08
N ARG A 346 7.89 -4.22 -26.69
CA ARG A 346 8.05 -2.94 -27.38
C ARG A 346 8.48 -3.15 -28.84
N GLU A 347 9.45 -4.02 -29.09
CA GLU A 347 9.90 -4.34 -30.46
C GLU A 347 8.76 -4.91 -31.32
N THR A 348 7.98 -5.84 -30.78
CA THR A 348 6.80 -6.37 -31.49
C THR A 348 5.77 -5.28 -31.80
N ILE A 349 5.51 -4.38 -30.85
CA ILE A 349 4.59 -3.24 -31.06
C ILE A 349 5.14 -2.28 -32.12
N GLU A 350 6.45 -1.99 -32.11
CA GLU A 350 7.10 -1.17 -33.14
C GLU A 350 6.96 -1.81 -34.54
N GLU A 351 7.09 -3.13 -34.66
CA GLU A 351 6.87 -3.89 -35.89
C GLU A 351 5.41 -3.83 -36.37
N GLU A 352 4.45 -4.05 -35.47
CA GLU A 352 3.01 -3.94 -35.78
C GLU A 352 2.64 -2.53 -36.26
N ILE A 353 3.21 -1.47 -35.64
CA ILE A 353 3.01 -0.08 -36.08
C ILE A 353 3.57 0.13 -37.49
N MET A 354 4.76 -0.41 -37.80
CA MET A 354 5.35 -0.29 -39.14
C MET A 354 4.53 -1.03 -40.20
N GLU A 355 4.01 -2.21 -39.89
CA GLU A 355 3.16 -2.97 -40.81
C GLU A 355 1.85 -2.24 -41.08
N LEU A 356 1.18 -1.76 -40.03
CA LEU A 356 -0.04 -0.97 -40.15
C LEU A 356 0.18 0.30 -40.98
N TYR A 357 1.29 1.01 -40.75
CA TYR A 357 1.66 2.18 -41.54
C TYR A 357 1.85 1.84 -43.02
N ARG A 358 2.54 0.72 -43.33
CA ARG A 358 2.74 0.27 -44.72
C ARG A 358 1.40 0.00 -45.41
N ILE A 359 0.46 -0.64 -44.73
CA ILE A 359 -0.90 -0.90 -45.26
C ILE A 359 -1.61 0.43 -45.56
N ILE A 360 -1.66 1.35 -44.59
CA ILE A 360 -2.31 2.66 -44.77
C ILE A 360 -1.64 3.46 -45.90
N SER A 361 -0.31 3.46 -45.98
CA SER A 361 0.43 4.20 -47.00
C SER A 361 0.25 3.62 -48.41
N LYS A 362 -0.08 2.34 -48.52
CA LYS A 362 -0.35 1.64 -49.78
C LYS A 362 -1.77 1.94 -50.27
N ASP A 363 -2.75 1.97 -49.35
CA ASP A 363 -4.14 2.33 -49.64
C ASP A 363 -4.31 3.82 -50.00
N GLN A 364 -3.44 4.71 -49.54
CA GLN A 364 -3.45 6.12 -49.95
C GLN A 364 -2.79 6.40 -51.32
N LYS A 365 -2.10 5.40 -51.89
CA LYS A 365 -1.38 5.53 -53.17
C LYS A 365 -2.06 4.79 -54.33
N GLY A 366 -3.08 3.98 -54.05
CA GLY A 366 -3.99 3.42 -55.05
C GLY A 366 -5.25 4.27 -55.13
#